data_AF-A0A9Q9XY00-F1
#
_entry.id   AF-A0A9Q9XY00-F1
#
_cell.length_a   1.000
_cell.length_b   1.000
_cell.length_c   1.000
_cell.angle_alpha   90.00
_cell.angle_beta   90.00
_cell.angle_gamma   90.00
#
_symmetry.space_group_name_H-M   'P 1'
#
loop_
_entity.id
_entity.type
_entity.pdbx_description
1 polymer ?
#
loop_
_entity_poly.entity_id
_entity_poly.type
_entity_poly.pdbx_seq_one_letter_code
_entity_poly.pdbx_strand_id
1 'polypeptide(L)'
;MSADNPRSDALLPVRNLWNSVKCSRDRVRDGEPNESSGAFSLSNFWEIMNEAVKSVSQEATKLSVMFSKPPLPSEEGCVKIAQSVQKSVLTLTTVYFWLPKSQGVTLRKLLRDATAQVLDDLAQLLQALLSSPGGSLSQEQLMSTGGVWAACDRFNQLPKDNRSAVLSVVASCVGLVKDALEEMEQALAEAQDPFGDVLDDEDDDDEGNQDTHWSEADRLLIAQCQGLMKASGASLRRLCSAVRNNSTLETEDNITQLDDLADAAREISPSVDDLALSLYPPVERSAVEMSVQSCLCGG
;
A
#
# COMPACT_ATOMS: atom_id res chain seq x y z
N MET A 1 46.92 17.54 -3.25
CA MET A 1 46.08 18.14 -4.31
C MET A 1 45.10 17.06 -4.72
N SER A 2 43.89 17.10 -4.14
CA SER A 2 42.82 16.18 -4.51
C SER A 2 42.50 16.41 -5.98
N ALA A 3 42.53 15.35 -6.77
CA ALA A 3 41.94 15.39 -8.09
C ALA A 3 40.43 15.63 -7.89
N ASP A 4 39.99 16.86 -8.13
CA ASP A 4 38.58 17.15 -8.37
C ASP A 4 38.11 16.16 -9.44
N ASN A 5 37.10 15.37 -9.09
CA ASN A 5 36.61 14.30 -9.94
C ASN A 5 35.54 14.91 -10.87
N PRO A 6 35.85 15.28 -12.13
CA PRO A 6 34.90 15.97 -13.03
C PRO A 6 33.64 15.15 -13.33
N ARG A 7 33.66 13.86 -12.99
CA ARG A 7 32.51 12.95 -13.10
C ARG A 7 31.44 13.18 -12.01
N SER A 8 31.80 13.80 -10.88
CA SER A 8 30.84 14.09 -9.80
C SER A 8 29.89 15.24 -10.17
N ASP A 9 30.34 16.19 -11.00
CA ASP A 9 29.54 17.37 -11.38
C ASP A 9 28.54 17.06 -12.52
N ALA A 10 28.90 16.19 -13.47
CA ALA A 10 28.03 15.84 -14.59
C ALA A 10 26.70 15.15 -14.18
N LEU A 11 26.67 14.52 -13.01
CA LEU A 11 25.47 13.87 -12.44
C LEU A 11 24.74 14.74 -11.40
N LEU A 12 25.26 15.94 -11.11
CA LEU A 12 24.63 16.88 -10.19
C LEU A 12 23.16 17.18 -10.57
N PRO A 13 22.78 17.35 -11.87
CA PRO A 13 21.38 17.53 -12.24
C PRO A 13 20.48 16.36 -11.84
N VAL A 14 20.98 15.13 -11.98
CA VAL A 14 20.24 13.90 -11.63
C VAL A 14 20.11 13.76 -10.11
N ARG A 15 21.15 14.13 -9.36
CA ARG A 15 21.10 14.17 -7.89
C ARG A 15 20.12 15.21 -7.36
N ASN A 16 20.08 16.39 -7.98
CA ASN A 16 19.11 17.43 -7.65
C ASN A 16 17.68 16.99 -7.96
N LEU A 17 17.47 16.34 -9.12
CA LEU A 17 16.20 15.72 -9.46
C LEU A 17 15.77 14.69 -8.40
N TRP A 18 16.65 13.78 -8.00
CA TRP A 18 16.34 12.78 -6.97
C TRP A 18 15.85 13.41 -5.66
N ASN A 19 16.52 14.46 -5.20
CA ASN A 19 16.06 15.22 -4.02
C ASN A 19 14.71 15.91 -4.26
N SER A 20 14.49 16.48 -5.45
CA SER A 20 13.21 17.09 -5.82
C SER A 20 12.06 16.09 -5.86
N VAL A 21 12.31 14.86 -6.33
CA VAL A 21 11.30 13.79 -6.39
C VAL A 21 10.90 13.37 -4.98
N LYS A 22 11.87 13.15 -4.08
CA LYS A 22 11.58 12.83 -2.67
C LYS A 22 10.80 13.94 -1.98
N CYS A 23 11.20 15.20 -2.15
CA CYS A 23 10.47 16.34 -1.60
C CYS A 23 9.03 16.39 -2.15
N SER A 24 8.84 16.12 -3.44
CA SER A 24 7.50 16.08 -4.05
C SER A 24 6.65 14.94 -3.48
N ARG A 25 7.25 13.76 -3.23
CA ARG A 25 6.59 12.63 -2.57
C ARG A 25 6.15 13.00 -1.15
N ASP A 26 7.04 13.58 -0.36
CA ASP A 26 6.74 13.95 1.02
C ASP A 26 5.58 14.96 1.05
N ARG A 27 5.60 15.94 0.13
CA ARG A 27 4.47 16.86 -0.06
C ARG A 27 3.17 16.17 -0.46
N VAL A 28 3.19 15.13 -1.30
CA VAL A 28 1.98 14.36 -1.64
C VAL A 28 1.44 13.61 -0.42
N ARG A 29 2.32 13.04 0.41
CA ARG A 29 1.92 12.30 1.62
C ARG A 29 1.25 13.19 2.66
N ASP A 30 1.79 14.39 2.84
CA ASP A 30 1.36 15.33 3.90
C ASP A 30 0.45 16.47 3.42
N GLY A 31 0.22 16.57 2.11
CA GLY A 31 -0.36 17.76 1.49
C GLY A 31 -1.89 17.79 1.45
N GLU A 32 -2.43 18.96 1.80
CA GLU A 32 -3.84 19.30 1.65
C GLU A 32 -4.20 19.60 0.17
N PRO A 33 -5.45 19.36 -0.26
CA PRO A 33 -5.89 19.71 -1.61
C PRO A 33 -5.75 21.22 -1.84
N ASN A 34 -5.57 21.60 -3.11
CA ASN A 34 -5.66 23.01 -3.46
C ASN A 34 -7.11 23.48 -3.30
N GLU A 35 -7.30 24.71 -2.81
CA GLU A 35 -8.60 25.37 -2.84
C GLU A 35 -9.06 25.48 -4.30
N SER A 36 -10.17 24.82 -4.65
CA SER A 36 -10.77 24.95 -5.97
C SER A 36 -12.03 25.82 -5.88
N SER A 37 -11.99 26.96 -6.57
CA SER A 37 -13.10 27.91 -6.64
C SER A 37 -13.97 27.73 -7.89
N GLY A 38 -13.82 26.61 -8.61
CA GLY A 38 -14.46 26.35 -9.91
C GLY A 38 -15.10 24.96 -10.01
N ALA A 39 -15.92 24.75 -11.04
CA ALA A 39 -16.58 23.48 -11.30
C ALA A 39 -15.55 22.38 -11.59
N PHE A 40 -15.48 21.38 -10.71
CA PHE A 40 -14.62 20.21 -10.87
C PHE A 40 -15.31 19.15 -11.74
N SER A 41 -14.57 18.54 -12.67
CA SER A 41 -15.04 17.42 -13.50
C SER A 41 -14.19 16.19 -13.24
N LEU A 42 -14.79 15.17 -12.64
CA LEU A 42 -14.12 13.92 -12.29
C LEU A 42 -13.60 13.17 -13.52
N SER A 43 -14.36 13.18 -14.62
CA SER A 43 -13.93 12.54 -15.88
C SER A 43 -12.68 13.21 -16.46
N ASN A 44 -12.71 14.55 -16.58
CA ASN A 44 -11.56 15.31 -17.11
C ASN A 44 -10.34 15.18 -16.19
N PHE A 45 -10.57 15.15 -14.87
CA PHE A 45 -9.51 14.89 -13.90
C PHE A 45 -8.80 13.55 -14.18
N TRP A 46 -9.55 12.46 -14.39
CA TRP A 46 -8.96 11.15 -14.63
C TRP A 46 -8.23 11.04 -15.96
N GLU A 47 -8.74 11.69 -17.01
CA GLU A 47 -8.04 11.78 -18.29
C GLU A 47 -6.66 12.42 -18.12
N ILE A 48 -6.62 13.61 -17.50
CA ILE A 48 -5.37 14.34 -17.27
C ILE A 48 -4.43 13.58 -16.31
N MET A 49 -4.98 12.92 -15.28
CA MET A 49 -4.20 12.10 -14.35
C MET A 49 -3.52 10.93 -15.07
N ASN A 50 -4.25 10.20 -15.91
CA ASN A 50 -3.71 9.08 -16.68
C ASN A 50 -2.61 9.55 -17.66
N GLU A 51 -2.78 10.71 -18.29
CA GLU A 51 -1.75 11.30 -19.15
C GLU A 51 -0.48 11.68 -18.36
N ALA A 52 -0.65 12.27 -17.17
CA ALA A 52 0.47 12.65 -16.31
C ALA A 52 1.28 11.43 -15.85
N VAL A 53 0.59 10.36 -15.43
CA VAL A 53 1.23 9.08 -15.04
C VAL A 53 1.96 8.45 -16.22
N LYS A 54 1.34 8.44 -17.41
CA LYS A 54 1.97 7.93 -18.63
C LYS A 54 3.23 8.73 -18.99
N SER A 55 3.23 10.05 -18.80
CA SER A 55 4.40 10.89 -19.00
C SER A 55 5.55 10.47 -18.06
N VAL A 56 5.27 10.24 -16.77
CA VAL A 56 6.29 9.78 -15.82
C VAL A 56 6.87 8.42 -16.23
N SER A 57 6.03 7.46 -16.62
CA SER A 57 6.47 6.15 -17.12
C SER A 57 7.40 6.27 -18.35
N GLN A 58 7.06 7.14 -19.30
CA GLN A 58 7.89 7.41 -20.48
C GLN A 58 9.23 8.05 -20.12
N GLU A 59 9.24 9.01 -19.20
CA GLU A 59 10.47 9.66 -18.73
C GLU A 59 11.37 8.68 -17.95
N ALA A 60 10.79 7.77 -17.17
CA ALA A 60 11.54 6.68 -16.52
C ALA A 60 12.22 5.77 -17.54
N THR A 61 11.51 5.40 -18.62
CA THR A 61 12.12 4.62 -19.72
C THR A 61 13.26 5.38 -20.40
N LYS A 62 13.08 6.68 -20.67
CA LYS A 62 14.13 7.52 -21.27
C LYS A 62 15.36 7.60 -20.37
N LEU A 63 15.15 7.84 -19.07
CA LEU A 63 16.21 7.80 -18.06
C LEU A 63 16.97 6.47 -18.12
N SER A 64 16.25 5.34 -18.05
CA SER A 64 16.89 4.03 -18.04
C SER A 64 17.68 3.75 -19.33
N VAL A 65 17.11 4.05 -20.50
CA VAL A 65 17.83 3.86 -21.77
C VAL A 65 19.07 4.76 -21.85
N MET A 66 18.98 6.01 -21.41
CA MET A 66 20.09 6.97 -21.51
C MET A 66 21.30 6.58 -20.66
N PHE A 67 21.08 5.88 -19.53
CA PHE A 67 22.15 5.42 -18.65
C PHE A 67 22.54 3.95 -18.84
N SER A 68 21.90 3.23 -19.79
CA SER A 68 22.04 1.78 -19.97
C SER A 68 23.38 1.31 -20.56
N LYS A 69 24.06 2.16 -21.32
CA LYS A 69 25.28 1.83 -22.07
C LYS A 69 26.21 3.04 -22.17
N PRO A 70 27.54 2.82 -22.23
CA PRO A 70 28.50 3.86 -22.56
C PRO A 70 28.30 4.40 -23.99
N PRO A 71 28.69 5.67 -24.26
CA PRO A 71 29.17 6.66 -23.29
C PRO A 71 28.04 7.17 -22.40
N LEU A 72 28.39 7.56 -21.16
CA LEU A 72 27.45 8.25 -20.29
C LEU A 72 26.93 9.55 -20.95
N PRO A 73 25.70 9.99 -20.62
CA PRO A 73 25.15 11.24 -21.10
C PRO A 73 26.07 12.42 -20.75
N SER A 74 26.14 13.39 -21.66
CA SER A 74 26.82 14.66 -21.40
C SER A 74 26.11 15.42 -20.28
N GLU A 75 26.80 16.40 -19.68
CA GLU A 75 26.19 17.29 -18.68
C GLU A 75 24.91 17.95 -19.20
N GLU A 76 24.92 18.44 -20.45
CA GLU A 76 23.72 18.98 -21.10
C GLU A 76 22.61 17.94 -21.24
N GLY A 77 22.96 16.68 -21.55
CA GLY A 77 22.03 15.56 -21.58
C GLY A 77 21.40 15.28 -20.21
N CYS A 78 22.22 15.28 -19.15
CA CYS A 78 21.78 15.15 -17.76
C CYS A 78 20.84 16.29 -17.35
N VAL A 79 21.14 17.53 -17.73
CA VAL A 79 20.26 18.69 -17.47
C VAL A 79 18.92 18.52 -18.18
N LYS A 80 18.92 18.20 -19.47
CA LYS A 80 17.70 18.05 -20.27
C LYS A 80 16.80 16.94 -19.74
N ILE A 81 17.34 15.76 -19.45
CA ILE A 81 16.53 14.67 -18.89
C ILE A 81 16.01 15.04 -17.51
N ALA A 82 16.83 15.70 -16.67
CA ALA A 82 16.44 16.05 -15.32
C ALA A 82 15.26 17.03 -15.32
N GLN A 83 15.31 18.04 -16.19
CA GLN A 83 14.21 18.99 -16.39
C GLN A 83 12.95 18.32 -16.94
N SER A 84 13.10 17.39 -17.91
CA SER A 84 11.98 16.67 -18.51
C SER A 84 11.23 15.80 -17.48
N VAL A 85 11.99 15.05 -16.66
CA VAL A 85 11.45 14.23 -15.59
C VAL A 85 10.83 15.09 -14.50
N GLN A 86 11.51 16.17 -14.09
CA GLN A 86 10.98 17.10 -13.09
C GLN A 86 9.65 17.71 -13.53
N LYS A 87 9.53 18.09 -14.81
CA LYS A 87 8.27 18.60 -15.38
C LYS A 87 7.14 17.57 -15.29
N SER A 88 7.43 16.30 -15.61
CA SER A 88 6.43 15.23 -15.50
C SER A 88 6.00 14.98 -14.05
N VAL A 89 6.95 14.98 -13.11
CA VAL A 89 6.69 14.84 -11.66
C VAL A 89 5.85 16.01 -11.13
N LEU A 90 6.20 17.25 -11.50
CA LEU A 90 5.44 18.43 -11.11
C LEU A 90 4.02 18.39 -11.69
N THR A 91 3.86 17.92 -12.93
CA THR A 91 2.54 17.77 -13.55
C THR A 91 1.71 16.74 -12.77
N LEU A 92 2.24 15.53 -12.54
CA LEU A 92 1.56 14.47 -11.78
C LEU A 92 1.10 14.94 -10.39
N THR A 93 2.02 15.56 -9.64
CA THR A 93 1.73 16.05 -8.28
C THR A 93 0.72 17.19 -8.30
N THR A 94 0.81 18.11 -9.27
CA THR A 94 -0.17 19.20 -9.43
C THR A 94 -1.56 18.64 -9.69
N VAL A 95 -1.69 17.67 -10.60
CA VAL A 95 -2.97 17.05 -10.92
C VAL A 95 -3.53 16.33 -9.68
N TYR A 96 -2.71 15.64 -8.89
CA TYR A 96 -3.14 15.04 -7.62
C TYR A 96 -3.78 16.07 -6.67
N PHE A 97 -3.20 17.26 -6.57
CA PHE A 97 -3.74 18.34 -5.72
C PHE A 97 -5.04 18.97 -6.26
N TRP A 98 -5.46 18.66 -7.49
CA TRP A 98 -6.74 19.12 -8.03
C TRP A 98 -7.94 18.32 -7.55
N LEU A 99 -7.78 17.09 -7.05
CA LEU A 99 -8.90 16.28 -6.57
C LEU A 99 -9.45 16.84 -5.24
N PRO A 100 -10.64 17.44 -5.19
CA PRO A 100 -11.12 18.03 -3.95
C PRO A 100 -11.60 16.96 -2.97
N LYS A 101 -11.60 17.28 -1.66
CA LYS A 101 -12.13 16.38 -0.60
C LYS A 101 -13.60 16.02 -0.80
N SER A 102 -14.38 16.90 -1.44
CA SER A 102 -15.79 16.66 -1.75
C SER A 102 -16.01 15.51 -2.74
N GLN A 103 -14.96 15.00 -3.40
CA GLN A 103 -15.03 13.78 -4.21
C GLN A 103 -14.71 12.51 -3.40
N GLY A 104 -14.54 12.63 -2.09
CA GLY A 104 -14.29 11.52 -1.19
C GLY A 104 -12.86 11.46 -0.68
N VAL A 105 -12.73 11.37 0.63
CA VAL A 105 -11.45 11.23 1.32
C VAL A 105 -10.86 9.84 1.06
N THR A 106 -11.67 8.79 0.96
CA THR A 106 -11.21 7.43 0.66
C THR A 106 -10.58 7.35 -0.73
N LEU A 107 -11.25 7.88 -1.75
CA LEU A 107 -10.70 7.97 -3.10
C LEU A 107 -9.38 8.74 -3.12
N ARG A 108 -9.36 9.91 -2.45
CA ARG A 108 -8.18 10.76 -2.37
C ARG A 108 -7.01 10.07 -1.65
N LYS A 109 -7.26 9.31 -0.58
CA LYS A 109 -6.25 8.50 0.13
C LYS A 109 -5.64 7.45 -0.81
N LEU A 110 -6.46 6.67 -1.54
CA LEU A 110 -5.96 5.65 -2.48
C LEU A 110 -5.14 6.26 -3.61
N LEU A 111 -5.59 7.38 -4.17
CA LEU A 111 -4.86 8.09 -5.21
C LEU A 111 -3.54 8.64 -4.68
N ARG A 112 -3.54 9.25 -3.48
CA ARG A 112 -2.33 9.76 -2.82
C ARG A 112 -1.28 8.66 -2.69
N ASP A 113 -1.69 7.50 -2.19
CA ASP A 113 -0.78 6.39 -1.93
C ASP A 113 -0.21 5.83 -3.25
N ALA A 114 -1.02 5.75 -4.31
CA ALA A 114 -0.55 5.38 -5.64
C ALA A 114 0.41 6.42 -6.25
N THR A 115 0.11 7.72 -6.14
CA THR A 115 1.00 8.80 -6.59
C THR A 115 2.31 8.80 -5.81
N ALA A 116 2.27 8.61 -4.49
CA ALA A 116 3.46 8.52 -3.65
C ALA A 116 4.33 7.32 -4.06
N GLN A 117 3.72 6.16 -4.34
CA GLN A 117 4.44 4.97 -4.81
C GLN A 117 5.18 5.20 -6.13
N VAL A 118 4.54 5.87 -7.11
CA VAL A 118 5.20 6.23 -8.38
C VAL A 118 6.44 7.09 -8.13
N LEU A 119 6.37 8.03 -7.18
CA LEU A 119 7.49 8.91 -6.83
C LEU A 119 8.58 8.18 -6.04
N ASP A 120 8.21 7.23 -5.17
CA ASP A 120 9.14 6.35 -4.46
C ASP A 120 9.93 5.49 -5.44
N ASP A 121 9.25 4.82 -6.37
CA ASP A 121 9.90 3.94 -7.34
C ASP A 121 10.76 4.74 -8.33
N LEU A 122 10.34 5.96 -8.70
CA LEU A 122 11.16 6.85 -9.51
C LEU A 122 12.41 7.32 -8.75
N ALA A 123 12.28 7.59 -7.46
CA ALA A 123 13.43 7.91 -6.62
C ALA A 123 14.39 6.72 -6.48
N GLN A 124 13.88 5.49 -6.37
CA GLN A 124 14.69 4.27 -6.37
C GLN A 124 15.45 4.10 -7.70
N LEU A 125 14.77 4.30 -8.84
CA LEU A 125 15.42 4.28 -10.15
C LEU A 125 16.56 5.31 -10.23
N LEU A 126 16.28 6.57 -9.87
CA LEU A 126 17.29 7.63 -9.88
C LEU A 126 18.47 7.30 -8.95
N GLN A 127 18.22 6.70 -7.79
CA GLN A 127 19.25 6.25 -6.88
C GLN A 127 20.11 5.13 -7.49
N ALA A 128 19.50 4.13 -8.13
CA ALA A 128 20.21 3.05 -8.82
C ALA A 128 21.13 3.60 -9.92
N LEU A 129 20.66 4.58 -10.69
CA LEU A 129 21.45 5.26 -11.72
C LEU A 129 22.63 6.05 -11.15
N LEU A 130 22.45 6.68 -9.98
CA LEU A 130 23.51 7.45 -9.30
C LEU A 130 24.56 6.53 -8.64
N SER A 131 24.16 5.34 -8.17
CA SER A 131 25.05 4.38 -7.51
C SER A 131 25.96 3.63 -8.47
N SER A 132 25.50 3.35 -9.70
CA SER A 132 26.32 2.68 -10.73
C SER A 132 26.22 3.40 -12.09
N PRO A 133 26.89 4.56 -12.24
CA PRO A 133 26.84 5.31 -13.50
C PRO A 133 27.57 4.57 -14.62
N GLY A 134 26.83 4.12 -15.63
CA GLY A 134 27.42 3.65 -16.90
C GLY A 134 27.92 2.20 -16.89
N GLY A 135 27.52 1.41 -15.90
CA GLY A 135 27.53 -0.05 -16.03
C GLY A 135 26.56 -0.48 -17.15
N SER A 136 26.81 -1.62 -17.79
CA SER A 136 25.77 -2.27 -18.60
C SER A 136 24.50 -2.42 -17.76
N LEU A 137 23.31 -2.18 -18.34
CA LEU A 137 21.98 -2.41 -17.74
C LEU A 137 22.03 -3.36 -16.53
N SER A 138 22.15 -2.77 -15.33
CA SER A 138 22.26 -3.57 -14.12
C SER A 138 20.90 -4.20 -13.84
N GLN A 139 20.90 -5.37 -13.20
CA GLN A 139 19.66 -6.00 -12.76
C GLN A 139 18.86 -5.05 -11.87
N GLU A 140 19.53 -4.29 -11.01
CA GLU A 140 18.92 -3.26 -10.16
C GLU A 140 18.23 -2.15 -10.97
N GLN A 141 18.84 -1.69 -12.07
CA GLN A 141 18.25 -0.68 -12.94
C GLN A 141 16.99 -1.21 -13.63
N LEU A 142 17.04 -2.44 -14.15
CA LEU A 142 15.89 -3.08 -14.78
C LEU A 142 14.74 -3.28 -13.79
N MET A 143 15.05 -3.78 -12.59
CA MET A 143 14.06 -3.96 -11.52
C MET A 143 13.46 -2.62 -11.10
N SER A 144 14.27 -1.58 -10.91
CA SER A 144 13.78 -0.24 -10.53
C SER A 144 12.92 0.40 -11.62
N THR A 145 13.28 0.21 -12.90
CA THR A 145 12.47 0.68 -14.03
C THR A 145 11.13 -0.06 -14.08
N GLY A 146 11.15 -1.38 -13.89
CA GLY A 146 9.95 -2.20 -13.81
C GLY A 146 9.05 -1.82 -12.63
N GLY A 147 9.64 -1.42 -11.49
CA GLY A 147 8.90 -0.87 -10.34
C GLY A 147 8.10 0.38 -10.72
N VAL A 148 8.73 1.35 -11.38
CA VAL A 148 8.03 2.56 -11.85
C VAL A 148 6.89 2.21 -12.81
N TRP A 149 7.11 1.29 -13.75
CA TRP A 149 6.06 0.85 -14.67
C TRP A 149 4.90 0.19 -13.95
N ALA A 150 5.18 -0.75 -13.04
CA ALA A 150 4.17 -1.41 -12.25
C ALA A 150 3.34 -0.41 -11.42
N ALA A 151 4.00 0.57 -10.78
CA ALA A 151 3.32 1.63 -10.05
C ALA A 151 2.44 2.52 -10.95
N CYS A 152 2.91 2.84 -12.15
CA CYS A 152 2.11 3.58 -13.13
C CYS A 152 0.91 2.77 -13.63
N ASP A 153 1.08 1.48 -13.91
CA ASP A 153 0.04 0.60 -14.43
C ASP A 153 -1.09 0.35 -13.41
N ARG A 154 -0.80 0.46 -12.10
CA ARG A 154 -1.82 0.40 -11.04
C ARG A 154 -2.90 1.48 -11.19
N PHE A 155 -2.62 2.61 -11.86
CA PHE A 155 -3.64 3.64 -12.10
C PHE A 155 -4.80 3.16 -12.97
N ASN A 156 -4.59 2.13 -13.79
CA ASN A 156 -5.65 1.49 -14.58
C ASN A 156 -6.65 0.73 -13.70
N GLN A 157 -6.22 0.29 -12.52
CA GLN A 157 -7.04 -0.47 -11.57
C GLN A 157 -7.61 0.40 -10.44
N LEU A 158 -7.14 1.66 -10.33
CA LEU A 158 -7.65 2.56 -9.31
C LEU A 158 -9.16 2.83 -9.50
N PRO A 159 -9.93 2.86 -8.40
CA PRO A 159 -11.32 3.27 -8.44
C PRO A 159 -11.43 4.69 -8.99
N LYS A 160 -12.46 4.96 -9.80
CA LYS A 160 -12.65 6.25 -10.46
C LYS A 160 -13.65 7.17 -9.76
N ASP A 161 -14.30 6.66 -8.72
CA ASP A 161 -15.30 7.34 -7.89
C ASP A 161 -15.19 6.85 -6.44
N ASN A 162 -15.77 7.61 -5.49
CA ASN A 162 -15.60 7.28 -4.07
C ASN A 162 -16.31 6.00 -3.66
N ARG A 163 -17.46 5.70 -4.27
CA ARG A 163 -18.20 4.47 -3.99
C ARG A 163 -17.34 3.24 -4.34
N SER A 164 -16.72 3.23 -5.52
CA SER A 164 -15.79 2.19 -5.96
C SER A 164 -14.57 2.10 -5.04
N ALA A 165 -14.09 3.24 -4.54
CA ALA A 165 -12.98 3.28 -3.59
C ALA A 165 -13.33 2.64 -2.25
N VAL A 166 -14.50 2.98 -1.70
CA VAL A 166 -15.03 2.41 -0.46
C VAL A 166 -15.27 0.90 -0.62
N LEU A 167 -15.86 0.48 -1.73
CA LEU A 167 -16.03 -0.95 -2.04
C LEU A 167 -14.70 -1.70 -2.09
N SER A 168 -13.66 -1.10 -2.67
CA SER A 168 -12.31 -1.69 -2.71
C SER A 168 -11.72 -1.84 -1.30
N VAL A 169 -11.91 -0.84 -0.43
CA VAL A 169 -11.42 -0.87 0.96
C VAL A 169 -12.14 -1.94 1.76
N VAL A 170 -13.47 -1.96 1.73
CA VAL A 170 -14.25 -2.95 2.47
C VAL A 170 -13.96 -4.37 1.96
N ALA A 171 -13.78 -4.55 0.65
CA ALA A 171 -13.37 -5.84 0.08
C ALA A 171 -11.98 -6.28 0.57
N SER A 172 -11.03 -5.36 0.71
CA SER A 172 -9.72 -5.64 1.30
C SER A 172 -9.84 -6.08 2.76
N CYS A 173 -10.67 -5.41 3.57
CA CYS A 173 -10.92 -5.82 4.95
C CYS A 173 -11.56 -7.22 5.04
N VAL A 174 -12.48 -7.55 4.12
CA VAL A 174 -13.04 -8.93 4.03
C VAL A 174 -11.93 -9.95 3.73
N GLY A 175 -11.00 -9.61 2.84
CA GLY A 175 -9.84 -10.45 2.54
C GLY A 175 -8.98 -10.69 3.76
N LEU A 176 -8.56 -9.63 4.46
CA LEU A 176 -7.73 -9.74 5.67
C LEU A 176 -8.38 -10.58 6.77
N VAL A 177 -9.68 -10.38 7.03
CA VAL A 177 -10.42 -11.21 8.00
C VAL A 177 -10.49 -12.68 7.58
N LYS A 178 -10.58 -12.94 6.28
CA LYS A 178 -10.57 -14.31 5.72
C LYS A 178 -9.18 -14.94 5.89
N ASP A 179 -8.12 -14.20 5.60
CA ASP A 179 -6.75 -14.67 5.70
C ASP A 179 -6.40 -15.01 7.17
N ALA A 180 -6.75 -14.13 8.13
CA ALA A 180 -6.56 -14.40 9.56
C ALA A 180 -7.35 -15.64 10.05
N LEU A 181 -8.56 -15.87 9.51
CA LEU A 181 -9.32 -17.07 9.81
C LEU A 181 -8.67 -18.34 9.24
N GLU A 182 -8.19 -18.29 8.00
CA GLU A 182 -7.51 -19.41 7.34
C GLU A 182 -6.19 -19.73 8.04
N GLU A 183 -5.45 -18.72 8.47
CA GLU A 183 -4.21 -18.86 9.26
C GLU A 183 -4.49 -19.58 10.60
N MET A 184 -5.52 -19.17 11.33
CA MET A 184 -5.93 -19.83 12.58
C MET A 184 -6.40 -21.27 12.36
N GLU A 185 -7.16 -21.53 11.29
CA GLU A 185 -7.62 -22.88 10.95
C GLU A 185 -6.45 -23.80 10.55
N GLN A 186 -5.47 -23.28 9.81
CA GLN A 186 -4.25 -23.99 9.44
C GLN A 186 -3.40 -24.31 10.66
N ALA A 187 -3.15 -23.33 11.53
CA ALA A 187 -2.35 -23.52 12.74
C ALA A 187 -2.96 -24.59 13.67
N LEU A 188 -4.30 -24.60 13.82
CA LEU A 188 -5.02 -25.65 14.57
C LEU A 188 -4.88 -27.04 13.97
N ALA A 189 -4.81 -27.15 12.64
CA ALA A 189 -4.66 -28.42 11.92
C ALA A 189 -3.23 -28.96 12.05
N GLU A 190 -2.22 -28.09 11.93
CA GLU A 190 -0.81 -28.43 12.15
C GLU A 190 -0.56 -28.88 13.59
N ALA A 191 -1.18 -28.24 14.57
CA ALA A 191 -1.16 -28.64 15.98
C ALA A 191 -1.95 -29.93 16.30
N GLN A 192 -2.50 -30.62 15.30
CA GLN A 192 -3.16 -31.92 15.42
C GLN A 192 -2.45 -33.02 14.64
N ASP A 193 -1.32 -32.74 13.97
CA ASP A 193 -0.61 -33.73 13.16
C ASP A 193 -0.07 -34.88 14.04
N PRO A 194 -0.61 -36.11 13.92
CA PRO A 194 -0.16 -37.27 14.69
C PRO A 194 1.26 -37.73 14.35
N PHE A 195 1.85 -37.20 13.27
CA PHE A 195 3.24 -37.50 12.87
C PHE A 195 4.24 -36.44 13.34
N GLY A 196 3.80 -35.34 13.97
CA GLY A 196 4.67 -34.34 14.57
C GLY A 196 5.52 -34.87 15.74
N ASP A 197 4.99 -35.86 16.45
CA ASP A 197 5.65 -36.51 17.60
C ASP A 197 6.59 -37.67 17.22
N VAL A 198 6.66 -38.09 15.95
CA VAL A 198 7.41 -39.31 15.56
C VAL A 198 8.93 -39.09 15.47
N LEU A 199 9.43 -37.88 15.74
CA LEU A 199 10.87 -37.57 15.76
C LEU A 199 11.41 -37.08 17.11
N ASP A 200 10.59 -37.01 18.16
CA ASP A 200 10.99 -36.56 19.51
C ASP A 200 10.96 -37.69 20.56
N ASP A 201 11.13 -38.95 20.11
CA ASP A 201 11.45 -40.06 21.01
C ASP A 201 12.97 -40.20 21.13
N GLU A 202 13.58 -39.47 22.08
CA GLU A 202 14.68 -39.98 22.92
C GLU A 202 14.96 -38.99 24.07
N ASP A 203 14.40 -39.34 25.24
CA ASP A 203 14.81 -38.92 26.58
C ASP A 203 14.79 -37.41 26.92
N ASP A 204 13.70 -36.92 27.52
CA ASP A 204 13.81 -36.10 28.75
C ASP A 204 12.44 -35.90 29.44
N ASP A 205 12.41 -36.14 30.76
CA ASP A 205 11.37 -35.73 31.70
C ASP A 205 11.31 -34.18 31.77
N ASP A 206 10.73 -33.50 30.77
CA ASP A 206 10.53 -32.05 30.81
C ASP A 206 9.04 -31.70 30.98
N GLU A 207 8.60 -31.58 32.25
CA GLU A 207 7.37 -30.87 32.67
C GLU A 207 7.41 -29.35 32.33
N GLY A 208 8.18 -28.94 31.32
CA GLY A 208 8.59 -27.55 31.08
C GLY A 208 8.00 -26.84 29.86
N ASN A 209 7.20 -27.50 29.01
CA ASN A 209 6.76 -26.91 27.73
C ASN A 209 5.23 -26.86 27.50
N GLN A 210 4.42 -26.77 28.57
CA GLN A 210 2.95 -26.59 28.44
C GLN A 210 2.56 -25.26 27.79
N ASP A 211 3.46 -24.28 27.74
CA ASP A 211 3.19 -22.94 27.23
C ASP A 211 3.18 -22.84 25.70
N THR A 212 3.59 -23.89 24.97
CA THR A 212 3.65 -23.89 23.50
C THR A 212 2.49 -24.61 22.81
N HIS A 213 1.58 -25.23 23.57
CA HIS A 213 0.48 -26.02 23.00
C HIS A 213 -0.90 -25.51 23.46
N TRP A 214 -1.89 -25.64 22.59
CA TRP A 214 -3.28 -25.37 22.96
C TRP A 214 -3.87 -26.49 23.81
N SER A 215 -4.36 -26.14 25.00
CA SER A 215 -5.18 -27.05 25.81
C SER A 215 -6.56 -27.28 25.16
N GLU A 216 -7.29 -28.30 25.63
CA GLU A 216 -8.68 -28.53 25.18
C GLU A 216 -9.58 -27.31 25.50
N ALA A 217 -9.34 -26.64 26.63
CA ALA A 217 -10.05 -25.43 26.99
C ALA A 217 -9.75 -24.27 26.02
N ASP A 218 -8.50 -24.15 25.56
CA ASP A 218 -8.11 -23.13 24.59
C ASP A 218 -8.73 -23.43 23.22
N ARG A 219 -8.75 -24.69 22.79
CA ARG A 219 -9.42 -25.09 21.53
C ARG A 219 -10.91 -24.75 21.53
N LEU A 220 -11.60 -24.92 22.67
CA LEU A 220 -12.99 -24.50 22.81
C LEU A 220 -13.16 -22.98 22.75
N LEU A 221 -12.25 -22.22 23.38
CA LEU A 221 -12.25 -20.75 23.32
C LEU A 221 -11.99 -20.24 21.89
N ILE A 222 -11.02 -20.84 21.19
CA ILE A 222 -10.69 -20.52 19.80
C ILE A 222 -11.90 -20.74 18.90
N ALA A 223 -12.62 -21.86 19.05
CA ALA A 223 -13.83 -22.14 18.27
C ALA A 223 -14.91 -21.05 18.46
N GLN A 224 -15.06 -20.49 19.67
CA GLN A 224 -15.97 -19.38 19.93
C GLN A 224 -15.49 -18.09 19.27
N CYS A 225 -14.19 -17.78 19.38
CA CYS A 225 -13.59 -16.59 18.78
C CYS A 225 -13.63 -16.63 17.24
N GLN A 226 -13.43 -17.80 16.63
CA GLN A 226 -13.62 -18.00 15.18
C GLN A 226 -15.05 -17.69 14.75
N GLY A 227 -16.05 -17.99 15.58
CA GLY A 227 -17.44 -17.59 15.35
C GLY A 227 -17.60 -16.07 15.26
N LEU A 228 -16.95 -15.33 16.17
CA LEU A 228 -16.92 -13.87 16.16
C LEU A 228 -16.21 -13.33 14.90
N MET A 229 -15.02 -13.83 14.58
CA MET A 229 -14.27 -13.45 13.37
C MET A 229 -15.10 -13.70 12.09
N LYS A 230 -15.79 -14.84 12.01
CA LYS A 230 -16.73 -15.18 10.90
C LYS A 230 -17.89 -14.20 10.83
N ALA A 231 -18.44 -13.77 11.97
CA ALA A 231 -19.50 -12.77 12.04
C ALA A 231 -19.01 -11.37 11.60
N SER A 232 -17.80 -10.97 11.99
CA SER A 232 -17.15 -9.73 11.53
C SER A 232 -16.99 -9.72 10.02
N GLY A 233 -16.47 -10.81 9.43
CA GLY A 233 -16.35 -10.98 7.99
C GLY A 233 -17.71 -10.96 7.27
N ALA A 234 -18.75 -11.57 7.86
CA ALA A 234 -20.11 -11.53 7.31
C ALA A 234 -20.71 -10.11 7.33
N SER A 235 -20.44 -9.34 8.38
CA SER A 235 -20.88 -7.95 8.52
C SER A 235 -20.25 -7.05 7.46
N LEU A 236 -18.94 -7.18 7.24
CA LEU A 236 -18.23 -6.49 6.15
C LEU A 236 -18.77 -6.87 4.75
N ARG A 237 -19.06 -8.16 4.50
CA ARG A 237 -19.68 -8.60 3.23
C ARG A 237 -21.07 -8.01 3.03
N ARG A 238 -21.86 -7.90 4.10
CA ARG A 238 -23.18 -7.27 4.07
C ARG A 238 -23.07 -5.77 3.78
N LEU A 239 -22.09 -5.09 4.37
CA LEU A 239 -21.78 -3.69 4.08
C LEU A 239 -21.42 -3.50 2.60
N CYS A 240 -20.52 -4.33 2.06
CA CYS A 240 -20.18 -4.34 0.63
C CYS A 240 -21.42 -4.45 -0.27
N SER A 241 -22.33 -5.36 0.06
CA SER A 241 -23.57 -5.55 -0.70
C SER A 241 -24.52 -4.36 -0.58
N ALA A 242 -24.63 -3.76 0.61
CA ALA A 242 -25.44 -2.57 0.82
C ALA A 242 -24.92 -1.37 0.00
N VAL A 243 -23.61 -1.10 0.06
CA VAL A 243 -22.97 -0.03 -0.73
C VAL A 243 -23.15 -0.30 -2.22
N ARG A 244 -23.00 -1.55 -2.68
CA ARG A 244 -23.15 -1.90 -4.10
C ARG A 244 -24.58 -1.72 -4.62
N ASN A 245 -25.58 -2.01 -3.80
CA ASN A 245 -26.99 -2.03 -4.22
C ASN A 245 -27.69 -0.66 -4.09
N ASN A 246 -27.18 0.25 -3.26
CA ASN A 246 -27.77 1.57 -3.08
C ASN A 246 -27.30 2.53 -4.19
N SER A 247 -28.09 2.73 -5.24
CA SER A 247 -27.78 3.68 -6.33
C SER A 247 -28.31 5.08 -6.02
N THR A 248 -27.65 5.83 -5.14
CA THR A 248 -27.99 7.25 -4.94
C THR A 248 -26.99 8.14 -5.68
N LEU A 249 -27.47 9.31 -6.12
CA LEU A 249 -26.63 10.37 -6.66
C LEU A 249 -25.55 10.72 -5.62
N GLU A 250 -24.32 10.95 -6.09
CA GLU A 250 -23.18 11.36 -5.27
C GLU A 250 -23.38 12.81 -4.79
N THR A 251 -24.17 12.97 -3.73
CA THR A 251 -24.21 14.21 -2.95
C THR A 251 -23.02 14.22 -1.99
N GLU A 252 -22.58 15.41 -1.57
CA GLU A 252 -21.48 15.53 -0.60
C GLU A 252 -21.79 14.75 0.70
N ASP A 253 -23.04 14.83 1.19
CA ASP A 253 -23.49 14.05 2.36
C ASP A 253 -23.34 12.53 2.17
N ASN A 254 -23.73 12.01 1.00
CA ASN A 254 -23.60 10.58 0.70
C ASN A 254 -22.12 10.17 0.61
N ILE A 255 -21.27 11.04 0.05
CA ILE A 255 -19.82 10.80 -0.05
C ILE A 255 -19.20 10.74 1.35
N THR A 256 -19.56 11.66 2.25
CA THR A 256 -19.10 11.65 3.65
C THR A 256 -19.54 10.38 4.37
N GLN A 257 -20.82 9.99 4.25
CA GLN A 257 -21.30 8.74 4.84
C GLN A 257 -20.57 7.50 4.31
N LEU A 258 -20.21 7.48 3.02
CA LEU A 258 -19.42 6.40 2.44
C LEU A 258 -17.99 6.37 3.01
N ASP A 259 -17.39 7.53 3.26
CA ASP A 259 -16.08 7.63 3.91
C ASP A 259 -16.15 7.13 5.37
N ASP A 260 -17.17 7.51 6.13
CA ASP A 260 -17.38 7.04 7.51
C ASP A 260 -17.50 5.50 7.55
N LEU A 261 -18.22 4.91 6.59
CA LEU A 261 -18.33 3.45 6.46
C LEU A 261 -16.99 2.79 6.14
N ALA A 262 -16.15 3.42 5.32
CA ALA A 262 -14.81 2.92 5.02
C ALA A 262 -13.89 3.00 6.24
N ASP A 263 -13.96 4.09 7.02
CA ASP A 263 -13.18 4.24 8.24
C ASP A 263 -13.60 3.19 9.29
N ALA A 264 -14.90 3.01 9.53
CA ALA A 264 -15.40 1.95 10.43
C ALA A 264 -15.02 0.53 9.96
N ALA A 265 -15.02 0.26 8.65
CA ALA A 265 -14.61 -1.04 8.12
C ALA A 265 -13.11 -1.31 8.35
N ARG A 266 -12.26 -0.28 8.34
CA ARG A 266 -10.81 -0.41 8.57
C ARG A 266 -10.47 -0.77 10.01
N GLU A 267 -11.32 -0.45 10.97
CA GLU A 267 -11.11 -0.78 12.41
C GLU A 267 -11.38 -2.25 12.73
N ILE A 268 -12.24 -2.90 11.93
CA ILE A 268 -12.60 -4.31 12.14
C ILE A 268 -11.42 -5.24 11.87
N SER A 269 -10.61 -4.96 10.84
CA SER A 269 -9.53 -5.87 10.45
C SER A 269 -8.41 -5.97 11.50
N PRO A 270 -7.86 -4.88 12.05
CA PRO A 270 -6.87 -4.94 13.14
C PRO A 270 -7.43 -5.60 14.39
N SER A 271 -8.70 -5.34 14.75
CA SER A 271 -9.32 -5.98 15.92
C SER A 271 -9.40 -7.51 15.77
N VAL A 272 -9.67 -8.00 14.55
CA VAL A 272 -9.68 -9.44 14.24
C VAL A 272 -8.28 -10.03 14.26
N ASP A 273 -7.27 -9.28 13.79
CA ASP A 273 -5.87 -9.67 13.82
C ASP A 273 -5.34 -9.77 15.26
N ASP A 274 -5.59 -8.76 16.09
CA ASP A 274 -5.25 -8.74 17.52
C ASP A 274 -5.94 -9.89 18.29
N LEU A 275 -7.18 -10.21 17.90
CA LEU A 275 -7.88 -11.39 18.43
C LEU A 275 -7.17 -12.68 18.01
N ALA A 276 -6.84 -12.85 16.73
CA ALA A 276 -6.13 -14.04 16.24
C ALA A 276 -4.78 -14.21 16.95
N LEU A 277 -3.99 -13.14 17.08
CA LEU A 277 -2.70 -13.14 17.78
C LEU A 277 -2.85 -13.53 19.26
N SER A 278 -3.86 -13.02 19.95
CA SER A 278 -4.13 -13.36 21.36
C SER A 278 -4.50 -14.82 21.60
N LEU A 279 -4.85 -15.55 20.53
CA LEU A 279 -5.23 -16.95 20.58
C LEU A 279 -4.05 -17.90 20.38
N TYR A 280 -2.84 -17.43 20.07
CA TYR A 280 -1.65 -18.29 20.03
C TYR A 280 -1.14 -18.62 21.44
N PRO A 281 -0.55 -19.81 21.68
CA PRO A 281 0.01 -20.17 22.98
C PRO A 281 1.20 -19.28 23.38
N PRO A 282 1.37 -18.97 24.68
CA PRO A 282 0.44 -19.28 25.78
C PRO A 282 -0.80 -18.36 25.75
N VAL A 283 -2.00 -18.95 25.86
CA VAL A 283 -3.26 -18.20 25.71
C VAL A 283 -3.63 -17.49 27.03
N GLU A 284 -3.45 -16.17 27.06
CA GLU A 284 -3.88 -15.35 28.19
C GLU A 284 -5.35 -14.95 28.07
N ARG A 285 -6.23 -15.50 28.92
CA ARG A 285 -7.67 -15.19 28.88
C ARG A 285 -8.01 -13.71 28.96
N SER A 286 -7.26 -12.94 29.76
CA SER A 286 -7.43 -11.49 29.86
C SER A 286 -7.11 -10.77 28.55
N ALA A 287 -6.09 -11.23 27.81
CA ALA A 287 -5.75 -10.66 26.51
C ALA A 287 -6.86 -10.96 25.48
N VAL A 288 -7.34 -12.20 25.45
CA VAL A 288 -8.46 -12.61 24.58
C VAL A 288 -9.72 -11.79 24.89
N GLU A 289 -10.07 -11.60 26.17
CA GLU A 289 -11.23 -10.80 26.57
C GLU A 289 -11.14 -9.34 26.10
N MET A 290 -9.96 -8.72 26.19
CA MET A 290 -9.73 -7.36 25.67
C MET A 290 -9.88 -7.30 24.14
N SER A 291 -9.28 -8.25 23.42
CA SER A 291 -9.39 -8.31 21.95
C SER A 291 -10.83 -8.57 21.48
N VAL A 292 -11.59 -9.40 22.21
CA VAL A 292 -13.02 -9.64 21.96
C VAL A 292 -13.83 -8.35 22.17
N GLN A 293 -13.57 -7.59 23.24
CA GLN A 293 -14.23 -6.31 23.47
C GLN A 293 -13.94 -5.32 22.34
N SER A 294 -12.69 -5.23 21.87
CA SER A 294 -12.31 -4.40 20.72
C SER A 294 -13.10 -4.77 19.47
N CYS A 295 -13.23 -6.08 19.17
CA CYS A 295 -14.02 -6.57 18.05
C CYS A 295 -15.52 -6.21 18.12
N LEU A 296 -16.09 -6.13 19.32
CA LEU A 296 -17.52 -5.92 19.54
C LEU A 296 -17.92 -4.44 19.62
N CYS A 297 -17.06 -3.61 20.21
CA CYS A 297 -17.41 -2.22 20.49
C CYS A 297 -17.12 -1.26 19.33
N GLY A 298 -16.32 -1.66 18.33
CA GLY A 298 -15.65 -0.69 17.46
C GLY A 298 -14.62 0.11 18.27
N GLY A 299 -13.56 0.60 17.63
CA GLY A 299 -12.57 1.43 18.31
C GLY A 299 -13.16 2.75 18.80
#